data_AF-A0A6B2XRN0-F1
#
_entry.id   AF-A0A6B2XRN0-F1
#
_cell.length_a   1.000
_cell.length_b   1.000
_cell.length_c   1.000
_cell.angle_alpha   90.00
_cell.angle_beta   90.00
_cell.angle_gamma   90.00
#
_symmetry.space_group_name_H-M   'P 1'
#
loop_
_entity.id
_entity.type
_entity.pdbx_description
1 polymer ?
#
loop_
_entity_poly.entity_id
_entity_poly.type
_entity_poly.pdbx_seq_one_letter_code
_entity_poly.pdbx_strand_id
1 'polypeptide(L)' 'MKAARYHGKEDLRIEDVPEPETRPGTVKIRPAWTGICGSDLHLYLEGPFPPAPSETEPHPLSGETLPVVFGHEFSG' A
#
# COMPACT_ATOMS: atom_id res chain seq x y z
N MET A 1 -7.74 1.95 11.92
CA MET A 1 -6.86 3.09 11.59
C MET A 1 -7.15 3.54 10.17
N LYS A 2 -7.08 4.84 9.87
CA LYS A 2 -7.25 5.33 8.50
C LYS A 2 -6.04 4.99 7.64
N ALA A 3 -6.28 4.52 6.42
CA ALA A 3 -5.25 4.22 5.43
C ALA A 3 -5.72 4.58 4.01
N ALA A 4 -4.77 4.95 3.14
CA ALA A 4 -5.00 5.00 1.70
C ALA A 4 -4.88 3.58 1.12
N ARG A 5 -5.99 3.04 0.60
CA ARG A 5 -6.10 1.69 0.05
C ARG A 5 -6.19 1.77 -1.46
N TYR A 6 -5.22 1.16 -2.13
CA TYR A 6 -5.13 1.10 -3.57
C TYR A 6 -5.85 -0.15 -4.06
N HIS A 7 -6.98 0.04 -4.73
CA HIS A 7 -7.83 -1.01 -5.30
C HIS A 7 -7.49 -1.32 -6.76
N GLY A 8 -6.73 -0.43 -7.42
CA GLY A 8 -6.34 -0.58 -8.81
C GLY A 8 -6.30 0.78 -9.49
N LYS A 9 -6.19 0.74 -10.83
CA LYS A 9 -6.12 1.95 -11.65
C LYS A 9 -7.27 2.90 -11.33
N GLU A 10 -6.91 4.15 -11.07
CA GLU A 10 -7.78 5.27 -10.73
C GLU A 10 -8.65 5.07 -9.48
N ASP A 11 -8.36 4.05 -8.68
CA ASP A 11 -9.15 3.66 -7.50
C ASP A 11 -8.30 3.62 -6.22
N LEU A 12 -8.12 4.80 -5.63
CA LEU A 12 -7.47 5.00 -4.34
C LEU A 12 -8.48 5.55 -3.34
N ARG A 13 -8.72 4.83 -2.25
CA ARG A 13 -9.76 5.17 -1.26
C ARG A 13 -9.15 5.39 0.11
N ILE A 14 -9.75 6.27 0.90
CA ILE A 14 -9.43 6.40 2.32
C ILE A 14 -10.39 5.54 3.11
N GLU A 15 -9.87 4.51 3.76
CA GLU A 15 -10.66 3.50 4.47
C GLU A 15 -10.15 3.32 5.91
N ASP A 16 -11.05 2.88 6.80
CA ASP A 16 -10.66 2.37 8.11
C ASP A 16 -10.30 0.89 8.02
N VAL A 17 -9.07 0.55 8.38
CA VAL A 17 -8.54 -0.82 8.39
C VAL A 17 -8.15 -1.26 9.80
N PRO A 18 -8.10 -2.58 10.09
CA PRO A 18 -7.55 -3.05 11.35
C PRO A 18 -6.13 -2.51 11.58
N GLU A 19 -5.84 -2.12 12.82
CA GLU A 19 -4.47 -1.72 13.16
C GLU A 19 -3.58 -2.97 13.18
N PRO A 20 -2.42 -2.98 12.48
CA PRO A 20 -1.55 -4.15 12.46
C PRO A 20 -0.95 -4.42 13.84
N GLU A 21 -0.86 -5.68 14.22
CA GLU A 21 -0.14 -6.09 15.43
C GLU A 21 1.37 -6.18 15.16
N THR A 22 2.17 -5.87 16.18
CA THR A 22 3.63 -6.05 16.08
C THR A 22 3.97 -7.53 16.17
N ARG A 23 4.73 -8.04 15.20
CA ARG A 23 5.23 -9.42 15.16
C ARG A 23 6.72 -9.51 15.47
N PRO A 24 7.27 -10.68 15.83
CA PRO A 24 8.72 -10.84 16.00
C PRO A 24 9.49 -10.34 14.77
N GLY A 25 10.54 -9.54 15.00
CA GLY A 25 11.34 -8.93 13.94
C GLY A 25 10.75 -7.66 13.30
N THR A 26 9.70 -7.07 13.86
CA THR A 26 9.10 -5.82 13.36
C THR A 26 8.98 -4.75 14.45
N VAL A 27 8.86 -3.49 14.03
CA VAL A 27 8.58 -2.34 14.89
C VAL A 27 7.35 -1.62 14.33
N LYS A 28 6.45 -1.19 15.21
CA LYS A 28 5.29 -0.37 14.84
C LYS A 28 5.70 1.10 14.80
N ILE A 29 5.48 1.73 13.66
CA ILE A 29 5.73 3.17 13.44
C ILE A 29 4.37 3.86 13.34
N ARG A 30 4.27 5.07 13.89
CA ARG A 30 3.13 5.97 13.65
C ARG A 30 3.58 7.05 12.67
N PRO A 31 3.38 6.90 11.35
CA PRO A 31 3.86 7.87 10.38
C PRO A 31 3.36 9.29 10.71
N ALA A 32 4.28 10.23 10.77
CA ALA A 32 4.01 11.66 10.92
C ALA A 32 3.87 12.35 9.56
N TRP A 33 4.66 11.90 8.57
CA TRP A 33 4.66 12.42 7.20
C TRP A 33 4.83 11.29 6.20
N THR A 34 4.22 11.44 5.02
CA THR A 34 4.45 10.62 3.83
C THR A 34 4.50 11.54 2.62
N GLY A 35 5.44 11.30 1.70
CA GLY A 35 5.46 11.98 0.40
C GLY A 35 4.64 11.23 -0.64
N ILE A 36 4.66 11.77 -1.86
CA ILE A 36 4.07 11.19 -3.06
C ILE A 36 5.16 11.14 -4.12
N CYS A 37 5.54 9.93 -4.54
CA CYS A 37 6.50 9.71 -5.60
C CYS A 37 5.82 9.82 -6.97
N GLY A 38 6.59 10.07 -8.02
CA GLY A 38 6.10 9.89 -9.39
C GLY A 38 5.59 8.47 -9.66
N SER A 39 6.17 7.44 -9.03
CA SER A 39 5.69 6.06 -9.17
C SER A 39 4.31 5.82 -8.55
N ASP A 40 3.96 6.56 -7.50
CA ASP A 40 2.62 6.51 -6.92
C ASP A 40 1.59 7.00 -7.95
N LEU A 41 1.94 8.05 -8.70
CA LEU A 41 1.10 8.56 -9.78
C LEU A 41 1.00 7.58 -10.96
N HIS A 42 2.11 6.91 -11.33
CA HIS A 42 2.09 5.88 -12.37
C HIS A 42 1.19 4.69 -11.96
N LEU A 43 1.27 4.23 -10.71
CA LEU A 43 0.36 3.19 -10.22
C LEU A 43 -1.10 3.65 -10.31
N TYR A 44 -1.41 4.87 -9.89
CA TYR A 44 -2.77 5.41 -9.96
C TYR A 44 -3.29 5.54 -11.40
N LEU A 45 -2.53 6.11 -12.33
CA LEU A 45 -3.01 6.40 -13.69
C LEU A 45 -2.89 5.21 -14.67
N GLU A 46 -1.88 4.37 -14.48
CA GLU A 46 -1.53 3.31 -15.43
C GLU A 46 -1.87 1.91 -14.89
N GLY A 47 -2.01 1.77 -13.57
CA GLY A 47 -2.30 0.51 -12.91
C GLY A 47 -1.04 -0.22 -12.39
N PRO A 48 -1.22 -1.39 -11.75
CA PRO A 48 -0.10 -2.19 -11.28
C PRO A 48 0.69 -2.76 -12.48
N PHE A 49 2.02 -2.63 -12.45
CA PHE A 49 2.93 -3.28 -13.39
C PHE A 49 3.71 -4.39 -12.68
N PRO A 50 4.02 -5.52 -13.34
CA PRO A 50 4.80 -6.60 -12.72
C PRO A 50 6.14 -6.06 -12.15
N PRO A 51 6.50 -6.44 -10.92
CA PRO A 51 5.94 -7.54 -10.12
C PRO A 51 4.82 -7.15 -9.14
N ALA A 52 4.18 -5.98 -9.27
CA ALA A 52 3.10 -5.55 -8.37
C ALA A 52 1.93 -6.57 -8.34
N PRO A 53 1.25 -6.72 -7.18
CA PRO A 53 0.13 -7.65 -7.05
C PRO A 53 -1.09 -7.20 -7.88
N SER A 54 -1.93 -8.17 -8.23
CA SER A 54 -3.25 -7.93 -8.84
C SER A 54 -4.38 -8.36 -7.89
N GLU A 55 -5.63 -8.31 -8.35
CA GLU A 55 -6.78 -8.83 -7.59
C GLU A 55 -6.74 -10.36 -7.43
N THR A 56 -6.13 -11.07 -8.38
CA THR A 56 -6.17 -12.55 -8.44
C THR A 56 -4.81 -13.20 -8.29
N GLU A 57 -3.73 -12.47 -8.51
CA GLU A 57 -2.35 -12.98 -8.42
C GLU A 57 -1.58 -12.25 -7.31
N PRO A 58 -1.14 -12.97 -6.26
CA PRO A 58 -0.42 -12.37 -5.15
C PRO A 58 1.03 -12.04 -5.50
N HIS A 59 1.60 -11.02 -4.89
CA HIS A 59 3.03 -10.71 -5.04
C HIS A 59 3.88 -11.87 -4.46
N PRO A 60 4.94 -12.32 -5.16
CA PRO A 60 5.69 -13.54 -4.80
C PRO A 60 6.36 -13.52 -3.42
N LEU A 61 6.69 -12.33 -2.89
CA LEU A 61 7.31 -12.18 -1.57
C LEU A 61 6.34 -11.84 -0.43
N SER A 62 5.42 -10.90 -0.63
CA SER A 62 4.48 -10.49 0.43
C SER A 62 3.25 -11.38 0.52
N GLY A 63 2.90 -12.08 -0.56
CA GLY A 63 1.67 -12.87 -0.67
C GLY A 63 0.39 -12.03 -0.73
N GLU A 64 0.49 -10.71 -0.84
CA GLU A 64 -0.65 -9.80 -0.86
C GLU A 64 -1.28 -9.72 -2.26
N THR A 65 -2.60 -9.58 -2.31
CA THR A 65 -3.38 -9.16 -3.47
C THR A 65 -3.91 -7.74 -3.25
N LEU A 66 -4.44 -7.11 -4.30
CA LEU A 66 -5.20 -5.87 -4.12
C LEU A 66 -6.44 -6.12 -3.24
N PRO A 67 -6.86 -5.16 -2.39
CA PRO A 67 -6.27 -3.82 -2.21
C PRO A 67 -5.14 -3.75 -1.15
N VAL A 68 -4.08 -3.01 -1.47
CA VAL A 68 -2.90 -2.81 -0.59
C VAL A 68 -2.85 -1.40 0.02
N VAL A 69 -2.12 -1.22 1.12
CA VAL A 69 -1.85 0.12 1.69
C VAL A 69 -0.82 0.85 0.82
N PHE A 70 -1.09 2.10 0.50
CA PHE A 70 -0.32 2.91 -0.45
C PHE A 70 0.72 3.81 0.25
N GLY A 71 1.83 4.12 -0.45
CA GLY A 71 2.89 5.03 0.00
C GLY A 71 4.17 4.32 0.46
N HIS A 72 5.32 4.74 -0.12
CA HIS A 72 6.63 4.12 0.14
C HIS A 72 7.71 5.09 0.63
N GLU A 73 7.33 6.30 1.02
CA GLU A 73 8.25 7.34 1.49
C GLU A 73 7.70 8.06 2.73
N PHE A 74 7.97 7.53 3.93
CA PHE A 74 7.41 8.06 5.18
C PHE A 74 8.43 8.16 6.33
N SER A 75 8.08 8.95 7.35
CA SER A 75 8.82 9.07 8.61
C SER A 75 7.89 9.34 9.79
N GLY A 76 8.30 8.96 11.01
CA GLY A 76 7.55 9.16 12.26
C GLY A 76 8.05 8.31 13.41
#